data_AF-K1TQ74-F1
#
_entry.id   AF-K1TQ74-F1
#
_cell.length_a   1.000
_cell.length_b   1.000
_cell.length_c   1.000
_cell.angle_alpha   90.00
_cell.angle_beta   90.00
_cell.angle_gamma   90.00
#
_symmetry.space_group_name_H-M   'P 1'
#
loop_
_entity.id
_entity.type
_entity.pdbx_description
1 polymer ?
#
loop_
_entity_poly.entity_id
_entity_poly.type
_entity_poly.pdbx_seq_one_letter_code
_entity_poly.pdbx_strand_id
1 'polypeptide(L)'
;MVASILNVGLDLLFVMVFGMGVVGAALATVIAQGVSAVGSILFAVKKNEYFRLKREHLRLRREQFVRCMKTGTPIALQNALVSVSMISLQKTANSFGDIVVAAYTATMRGEQLIQQPFNSLGTALSTFAGQNVGAAKPDRVVKGYHRSMLISTAFGLLMLGVFAFTSRYIVGFFVTEEQVIDIGAKALL
;
A
#
# COMPACT_ATOMS: atom_id res chain seq x y z
N MET A 1 5.89 -6.75 10.32
CA MET A 1 7.23 -7.34 10.56
C MET A 1 7.16 -8.85 10.72
N VAL A 2 6.42 -9.39 11.71
CA VAL A 2 6.28 -10.86 11.88
C VAL A 2 5.75 -11.55 10.61
N ALA A 3 4.69 -11.01 9.99
CA ALA A 3 4.20 -11.52 8.69
C ALA A 3 5.27 -11.48 7.59
N SER A 4 6.05 -10.41 7.49
CA SER A 4 7.07 -10.25 6.45
C SER A 4 8.19 -11.28 6.60
N ILE A 5 8.69 -11.49 7.82
CA ILE A 5 9.72 -12.50 8.10
C ILE A 5 9.19 -13.91 7.82
N LEU A 6 7.95 -14.18 8.25
CA LEU A 6 7.31 -15.47 8.01
C LEU A 6 7.09 -15.72 6.51
N ASN A 7 6.70 -14.68 5.75
CA ASN A 7 6.49 -14.76 4.31
C ASN A 7 7.79 -15.11 3.57
N VAL A 8 8.90 -14.40 3.86
CA VAL A 8 10.21 -14.69 3.24
C VAL A 8 10.68 -16.11 3.59
N GLY A 9 10.52 -16.55 4.84
CA GLY A 9 10.87 -17.90 5.24
C GLY A 9 10.06 -18.98 4.52
N LEU A 10 8.75 -18.76 4.36
CA LEU A 10 7.86 -19.67 3.63
C LEU A 10 8.10 -19.65 2.12
N ASP A 11 8.47 -18.51 1.53
CA ASP A 11 8.86 -18.43 0.12
C ASP A 11 10.10 -19.28 -0.16
N LEU A 12 11.14 -19.16 0.68
CA LEU A 12 12.33 -20.00 0.55
C LEU A 12 11.99 -21.49 0.69
N LEU A 13 11.10 -21.85 1.60
CA LEU A 13 10.68 -23.23 1.79
C LEU A 13 9.86 -23.77 0.60
N PHE A 14 8.78 -23.09 0.21
CA PHE A 14 7.88 -23.58 -0.83
C PHE A 14 8.46 -23.47 -2.24
N VAL A 15 9.22 -22.42 -2.52
CA VAL A 15 9.78 -22.20 -3.85
C VAL A 15 11.10 -22.95 -4.03
N MET A 16 12.04 -22.83 -3.07
CA MET A 16 13.38 -23.41 -3.23
C MET A 16 13.44 -24.89 -2.83
N VAL A 17 12.76 -25.29 -1.75
CA VAL A 17 12.83 -26.68 -1.25
C VAL A 17 11.76 -27.56 -1.89
N PHE A 18 10.51 -27.09 -1.93
CA PHE A 18 9.39 -27.88 -2.49
C PHE A 18 9.17 -27.69 -4.00
N GLY A 19 9.87 -26.74 -4.64
CA GLY A 19 9.79 -26.54 -6.08
C GLY A 19 8.41 -26.08 -6.58
N MET A 20 7.55 -25.56 -5.72
CA MET A 20 6.16 -25.22 -6.04
C MET A 20 6.02 -23.94 -6.89
N GLY A 21 7.13 -23.29 -7.24
CA GLY A 21 7.16 -22.09 -8.09
C GLY A 21 6.19 -21.00 -7.60
N VAL A 22 5.40 -20.45 -8.53
CA VAL A 22 4.46 -19.35 -8.25
C VAL A 22 3.36 -19.74 -7.25
N VAL A 23 2.91 -21.01 -7.28
CA VAL A 23 1.87 -21.49 -6.35
C VAL A 23 2.40 -21.52 -4.91
N GLY A 24 3.67 -21.89 -4.73
CA GLY A 24 4.35 -21.84 -3.44
C GLY A 24 4.41 -20.43 -2.85
N ALA A 25 4.74 -19.44 -3.69
CA ALA A 25 4.79 -18.03 -3.27
C ALA A 25 3.40 -17.47 -2.88
N ALA A 26 2.36 -17.88 -3.62
CA ALA A 26 0.98 -17.51 -3.28
C ALA A 26 0.57 -18.09 -1.91
N LEU A 27 0.87 -19.37 -1.66
CA LEU A 27 0.59 -20.04 -0.38
C LEU A 27 1.35 -19.40 0.79
N ALA A 28 2.65 -19.11 0.62
CA ALA A 28 3.45 -18.40 1.61
C ALA A 28 2.80 -17.07 2.02
N THR A 29 2.27 -16.32 1.05
CA THR A 29 1.61 -15.03 1.28
C THR A 29 0.31 -15.17 2.05
N VAL A 30 -0.55 -16.12 1.66
CA VAL A 30 -1.82 -16.36 2.35
C VAL A 30 -1.59 -16.80 3.79
N ILE A 31 -0.64 -17.70 4.04
CA ILE A 31 -0.32 -18.19 5.39
C ILE A 31 0.24 -17.05 6.24
N ALA A 32 1.18 -16.26 5.71
CA ALA A 32 1.77 -15.15 6.45
C ALA A 32 0.75 -14.08 6.86
N GLN A 33 -0.15 -13.72 5.93
CA GLN A 33 -1.25 -12.80 6.23
C GLN A 33 -2.24 -13.40 7.23
N GLY A 34 -2.57 -14.68 7.10
CA GLY A 34 -3.45 -15.40 8.02
C GLY A 34 -2.92 -15.41 9.45
N VAL A 35 -1.63 -15.75 9.64
CA VAL A 35 -0.97 -15.74 10.95
C VAL A 35 -0.96 -14.34 11.55
N SER A 36 -0.70 -13.30 10.75
CA SER A 36 -0.73 -11.92 11.24
C SER A 36 -2.13 -11.46 11.62
N ALA A 37 -3.16 -11.84 10.85
CA ALA A 37 -4.55 -11.54 11.16
C ALA A 37 -4.99 -12.19 12.47
N VAL A 38 -4.75 -13.49 12.61
CA VAL A 38 -5.07 -14.25 13.83
C VAL A 38 -4.29 -13.70 15.03
N GLY A 39 -2.98 -13.47 14.88
CA GLY A 39 -2.14 -12.90 15.93
C GLY A 39 -2.61 -11.52 16.38
N SER A 40 -3.00 -10.66 15.43
CA SER A 40 -3.52 -9.32 15.72
C SER A 40 -4.85 -9.37 16.48
N ILE A 41 -5.76 -10.26 16.08
CA ILE A 41 -7.06 -10.45 16.76
C ILE A 41 -6.85 -10.97 18.18
N LEU A 42 -6.06 -12.03 18.35
CA LEU A 42 -5.78 -12.61 19.67
C LEU A 42 -5.14 -11.59 20.61
N PHE A 43 -4.18 -10.81 20.11
CA PHE A 43 -3.55 -9.74 20.88
C PHE A 43 -4.54 -8.63 21.25
N ALA A 44 -5.37 -8.19 20.29
CA ALA A 44 -6.38 -7.16 20.53
C ALA A 44 -7.40 -7.60 21.60
N VAL A 45 -7.92 -8.82 21.51
CA VAL A 45 -8.90 -9.37 22.46
C VAL A 45 -8.29 -9.59 23.84
N LYS A 46 -7.02 -10.04 23.92
CA LYS A 46 -6.35 -10.33 25.19
C LYS A 46 -5.89 -9.07 25.93
N LYS A 47 -5.40 -8.05 25.21
CA LYS A 47 -4.76 -6.86 25.81
C LYS A 47 -5.67 -5.65 25.92
N ASN A 48 -6.69 -5.52 25.06
CA ASN A 48 -7.52 -4.32 25.02
C ASN A 48 -8.97 -4.63 25.40
N GLU A 49 -9.40 -4.11 26.56
CA GLU A 49 -10.75 -4.35 27.08
C GLU A 49 -11.87 -3.87 26.15
N TYR A 50 -11.60 -2.83 25.35
CA TYR A 50 -12.51 -2.33 24.32
C TYR A 50 -12.76 -3.34 23.18
N PHE A 51 -11.85 -4.30 22.96
CA PHE A 51 -11.94 -5.32 21.92
C PHE A 51 -12.46 -6.67 22.42
N ARG A 52 -12.81 -6.81 23.69
CA ARG A 52 -13.49 -8.01 24.18
C ARG A 52 -14.88 -8.08 23.52
N LEU A 53 -14.97 -8.88 22.47
CA LEU A 53 -16.20 -9.16 21.73
C LEU A 53 -17.25 -9.77 22.68
N LYS A 54 -18.14 -8.93 23.20
CA LYS A 54 -19.36 -9.39 23.86
C LYS A 54 -20.36 -9.83 22.79
N ARG A 55 -21.17 -10.86 23.07
CA ARG A 55 -22.19 -11.39 22.13
C ARG A 55 -23.15 -10.32 21.60
N GLU A 56 -23.35 -9.26 22.38
CA GLU A 56 -24.13 -8.07 22.05
C GLU A 56 -23.52 -7.18 20.93
N HIS A 57 -22.19 -7.23 20.73
CA HIS A 57 -21.50 -6.52 19.63
C HIS A 57 -21.52 -7.28 18.30
N LEU A 58 -21.92 -8.55 18.28
CA LEU A 58 -22.07 -9.36 17.06
C LEU A 58 -23.38 -9.07 16.32
N ARG A 59 -24.28 -8.29 16.91
CA ARG A 59 -25.54 -7.89 16.25
C ARG A 59 -25.25 -6.83 15.19
N LEU A 60 -25.49 -7.18 13.93
CA LEU A 60 -25.37 -6.27 12.80
C LEU A 60 -26.35 -5.10 12.98
N ARG A 61 -25.82 -3.91 13.24
CA ARG A 61 -26.64 -2.68 13.26
C ARG A 61 -26.74 -2.15 11.84
N ARG A 62 -27.93 -2.27 11.24
CA ARG A 62 -28.19 -1.84 9.85
C ARG A 62 -27.73 -0.42 9.57
N GLU A 63 -27.92 0.49 10.52
CA GLU A 63 -27.48 1.89 10.40
C GLU A 63 -25.95 2.02 10.26
N GLN A 64 -25.19 1.30 11.08
CA GLN A 64 -23.72 1.29 11.01
C GLN A 64 -23.23 0.64 9.70
N PHE A 65 -23.87 -0.46 9.29
CA PHE A 65 -23.58 -1.13 8.03
C PHE A 65 -23.78 -0.20 6.82
N VAL A 66 -24.93 0.50 6.74
CA VAL A 66 -25.21 1.47 5.67
C VAL A 66 -24.20 2.61 5.68
N ARG A 67 -23.79 3.10 6.85
CA ARG A 67 -22.77 4.15 6.98
C ARG A 67 -21.41 3.68 6.46
N CYS A 68 -20.99 2.48 6.81
CA CYS A 68 -19.77 1.86 6.28
C CYS A 68 -19.84 1.69 4.77
N MET A 69 -20.95 1.18 4.22
CA MET A 69 -21.14 1.02 2.78
C MET A 69 -21.11 2.37 2.04
N LYS A 70 -21.77 3.40 2.58
CA LYS A 70 -21.80 4.73 1.97
C LYS A 70 -20.41 5.38 1.89
N THR A 71 -19.52 5.09 2.84
CA THR A 71 -18.12 5.56 2.82
C THR A 71 -17.21 4.63 2.02
N GLY A 72 -17.43 3.32 2.09
CA GLY A 72 -16.59 2.30 1.44
C GLY A 72 -16.80 2.22 -0.06
N THR A 73 -18.03 2.36 -0.56
CA THR A 73 -18.34 2.25 -1.99
C THR A 73 -17.59 3.28 -2.84
N PRO A 74 -17.55 4.58 -2.48
CA PRO A 74 -16.74 5.57 -3.20
C PRO A 74 -15.24 5.23 -3.24
N ILE A 75 -14.69 4.75 -2.12
CA ILE A 75 -13.27 4.38 -2.02
C ILE A 75 -12.97 3.15 -2.89
N ALA A 76 -13.85 2.15 -2.85
CA ALA A 76 -13.72 0.96 -3.68
C ALA A 76 -13.79 1.31 -5.17
N LEU A 77 -14.73 2.18 -5.56
CA LEU A 77 -14.87 2.65 -6.94
C LEU A 77 -13.63 3.43 -7.41
N GLN A 78 -13.11 4.33 -6.57
CA GLN A 78 -11.87 5.05 -6.85
C GLN A 78 -10.70 4.08 -7.10
N ASN A 79 -10.50 3.10 -6.22
CA ASN A 79 -9.45 2.10 -6.38
C ASN A 79 -9.63 1.22 -7.63
N ALA A 80 -10.88 0.88 -7.97
CA ALA A 80 -11.19 0.14 -9.19
C ALA A 80 -10.84 0.97 -10.44
N LEU A 81 -11.18 2.27 -10.45
CA LEU A 81 -10.82 3.17 -11.55
C LEU A 81 -9.31 3.30 -11.70
N VAL A 82 -8.56 3.48 -10.60
CA VAL A 82 -7.09 3.52 -10.63
C VAL A 82 -6.53 2.22 -11.20
N SER A 83 -7.06 1.07 -10.79
CA SER A 83 -6.62 -0.24 -11.28
C SER A 83 -6.87 -0.40 -12.79
N VAL A 84 -8.02 0.04 -13.29
CA VAL A 84 -8.34 0.03 -14.73
C VAL A 84 -7.41 0.96 -15.52
N SER A 85 -7.11 2.14 -14.97
CA SER A 85 -6.15 3.07 -15.57
C SER A 85 -4.74 2.47 -15.65
N MET A 86 -4.28 1.80 -14.59
CA MET A 86 -2.98 1.11 -14.59
C MET A 86 -2.93 -0.03 -15.60
N ILE A 87 -3.99 -0.84 -15.72
CA ILE A 87 -4.06 -1.90 -16.74
C ILE A 87 -3.99 -1.32 -18.15
N SER A 88 -4.69 -0.22 -18.39
CA SER A 88 -4.66 0.47 -19.69
C SER A 88 -3.26 0.99 -20.00
N LEU A 89 -2.60 1.62 -19.02
CA LEU A 89 -1.24 2.14 -19.17
C LEU A 89 -0.23 1.01 -19.42
N GLN A 90 -0.35 -0.11 -18.70
CA GLN A 90 0.49 -1.30 -18.89
C GLN A 90 0.31 -1.91 -20.29
N LYS A 91 -0.93 -1.99 -20.79
CA LYS A 91 -1.19 -2.47 -22.17
C LYS A 91 -0.53 -1.58 -23.21
N THR A 92 -0.59 -0.27 -23.03
CA THR A 92 0.09 0.69 -23.90
C THR A 92 1.60 0.54 -23.81
N ALA A 93 2.17 0.40 -22.61
CA ALA A 93 3.60 0.15 -22.41
C ALA A 93 4.06 -1.14 -23.11
N ASN A 94 3.27 -2.21 -23.03
CA ASN A 94 3.54 -3.48 -23.71
C ASN A 94 3.56 -3.36 -25.24
N SER A 95 2.88 -2.37 -25.82
CA SER A 95 2.89 -2.16 -27.27
C SER A 95 4.17 -1.50 -27.80
N PHE A 96 4.99 -0.92 -26.92
CA PHE A 96 6.24 -0.24 -27.27
C PHE A 96 7.48 -1.14 -27.23
N GLY A 97 7.32 -2.45 -26.97
CA GLY A 97 8.41 -3.44 -26.95
C GLY A 97 9.09 -3.62 -25.60
N ASP A 98 9.91 -4.66 -25.50
CA ASP A 98 10.44 -5.19 -24.23
C ASP A 98 11.27 -4.18 -23.42
N ILE A 99 12.02 -3.31 -24.11
CA ILE A 99 12.85 -2.25 -23.49
C ILE A 99 11.97 -1.25 -22.72
N VAL A 100 10.83 -0.85 -23.29
CA VAL A 100 9.90 0.11 -22.66
C VAL A 100 9.14 -0.56 -21.52
N VAL A 101 8.81 -1.85 -21.62
CA VAL A 101 8.20 -2.61 -20.53
C VAL A 101 9.15 -2.77 -19.34
N ALA A 102 10.43 -3.04 -19.61
CA ALA A 102 11.46 -3.10 -18.57
C ALA A 102 11.64 -1.75 -17.87
N ALA A 103 11.71 -0.65 -18.64
CA ALA A 103 11.75 0.72 -18.11
C ALA A 103 10.55 1.03 -17.22
N TYR A 104 9.35 0.76 -17.74
CA TYR A 104 8.10 1.00 -17.04
C TYR A 104 8.03 0.21 -15.72
N THR A 105 8.42 -1.07 -15.74
CA THR A 105 8.41 -1.93 -14.55
C THR A 105 9.38 -1.42 -13.48
N ALA A 106 10.59 -0.99 -13.88
CA ALA A 106 11.57 -0.42 -12.96
C ALA A 106 11.10 0.89 -12.35
N THR A 107 10.56 1.80 -13.17
CA THR A 107 9.98 3.07 -12.73
C THR A 107 8.81 2.84 -11.75
N MET A 108 7.90 1.91 -12.04
CA MET A 108 6.79 1.57 -11.15
C MET A 108 7.25 1.06 -9.78
N ARG A 109 8.34 0.27 -9.72
CA ARG A 109 8.91 -0.15 -8.43
C ARG A 109 9.46 1.02 -7.63
N GLY A 110 10.13 1.96 -8.29
CA GLY A 110 10.57 3.21 -7.68
C GLY A 110 9.39 4.02 -7.14
N GLU A 111 8.34 4.21 -7.95
CA GLU A 111 7.15 4.97 -7.58
C GLU A 111 6.44 4.34 -6.36
N GLN A 112 6.33 3.01 -6.29
CA GLN A 112 5.70 2.33 -5.15
C GLN A 112 6.39 2.65 -3.82
N LEU A 113 7.72 2.78 -3.80
CA LEU A 113 8.47 3.16 -2.59
C LEU A 113 8.15 4.59 -2.16
N ILE A 114 7.99 5.51 -3.12
CA ILE A 114 7.65 6.91 -2.86
C ILE A 114 6.22 7.04 -2.35
N GLN A 115 5.28 6.27 -2.91
CA GLN A 115 3.86 6.27 -2.54
C GLN A 115 3.60 5.73 -1.13
N GLN A 116 4.47 4.86 -0.61
CA GLN A 116 4.23 4.15 0.65
C GLN A 116 4.11 5.09 1.88
N PRO A 117 4.97 6.10 2.07
CA PRO A 117 4.78 7.14 3.10
C PRO A 117 3.46 7.90 2.97
N PHE A 118 3.04 8.28 1.75
CA PHE A 118 1.77 8.97 1.52
C PHE A 118 0.58 8.12 1.93
N ASN A 119 0.57 6.85 1.52
CA ASN A 119 -0.47 5.88 1.91
C ASN A 119 -0.51 5.66 3.43
N SER A 120 0.66 5.59 4.07
CA SER A 120 0.78 5.44 5.52
C SER A 120 0.21 6.65 6.25
N LEU A 121 0.55 7.86 5.80
CA LEU A 121 0.05 9.10 6.37
C LEU A 121 -1.47 9.25 6.16
N GLY A 122 -1.98 8.90 4.98
CA GLY A 122 -3.42 8.88 4.70
C GLY A 122 -4.20 7.93 5.61
N THR A 123 -3.66 6.73 5.84
CA THR A 123 -4.26 5.74 6.77
C THR A 123 -4.25 6.24 8.22
N ALA A 124 -3.13 6.85 8.65
CA ALA A 124 -3.00 7.47 9.97
C ALA A 124 -3.99 8.63 10.16
N LEU A 125 -4.13 9.50 9.16
CA LEU A 125 -5.07 10.61 9.19
C LEU A 125 -6.52 10.13 9.23
N SER A 126 -6.88 9.10 8.45
CA SER A 126 -8.21 8.49 8.48
C SER A 126 -8.56 7.94 9.88
N THR A 127 -7.61 7.24 10.50
CA THR A 127 -7.77 6.73 11.87
C THR A 127 -7.91 7.87 12.88
N PHE A 128 -7.05 8.89 12.78
CA PHE A 128 -7.10 10.08 13.62
C PHE A 128 -8.42 10.84 13.46
N ALA A 129 -8.92 10.98 12.23
CA ALA A 129 -10.20 11.60 11.94
C ALA A 129 -11.35 10.80 12.58
N GLY A 130 -11.38 9.48 12.39
CA GLY A 130 -12.39 8.60 12.98
C GLY A 130 -12.45 8.71 14.50
N GLN A 131 -11.30 8.71 15.17
CA GLN A 131 -11.22 8.86 16.62
C GLN A 131 -11.69 10.24 17.11
N ASN A 132 -11.31 11.33 16.44
CA ASN A 132 -11.66 12.69 16.85
C ASN A 132 -13.12 13.04 16.54
N VAL A 133 -13.67 12.56 15.42
CA VAL A 133 -15.11 12.68 15.13
C VAL A 133 -15.92 11.90 16.17
N GLY A 134 -15.50 10.69 16.52
CA GLY A 134 -16.13 9.90 17.59
C GLY A 134 -16.07 10.56 18.97
N ALA A 135 -15.02 11.35 19.24
CA ALA A 135 -14.85 12.11 20.48
C ALA A 135 -15.48 13.53 20.43
N ALA A 136 -16.29 13.84 19.41
CA ALA A 136 -16.92 15.15 19.20
C ALA A 136 -15.92 16.32 19.11
N LYS A 137 -14.73 16.10 18.55
CA LYS A 137 -13.66 17.10 18.39
C LYS A 137 -13.27 17.32 16.91
N PRO A 138 -14.20 17.76 16.04
CA PRO A 138 -13.94 17.92 14.60
C PRO A 138 -12.84 18.96 14.30
N ASP A 139 -12.64 19.97 15.15
CA ASP A 139 -11.58 20.98 14.96
C ASP A 139 -10.18 20.36 14.93
N ARG A 140 -9.98 19.26 15.69
CA ARG A 140 -8.69 18.55 15.68
C ARG A 140 -8.48 17.84 14.35
N VAL A 141 -9.54 17.37 13.69
CA VAL A 141 -9.48 16.74 12.37
C VAL A 141 -8.98 17.73 11.33
N VAL A 142 -9.53 18.95 11.32
CA VAL A 142 -9.11 20.01 10.38
C VAL A 142 -7.65 20.38 10.59
N LYS A 143 -7.22 20.55 11.85
CA LYS A 143 -5.79 20.80 12.18
C LYS A 143 -4.89 19.64 11.76
N GLY A 144 -5.34 18.40 11.97
CA GLY A 144 -4.63 17.19 11.55
C GLY A 144 -4.47 17.11 10.04
N TYR A 145 -5.54 17.42 9.30
CA TYR A 145 -5.54 17.47 7.84
C TYR A 145 -4.53 18.49 7.30
N HIS A 146 -4.53 19.73 7.80
CA HIS A 146 -3.57 20.75 7.34
C HIS A 146 -2.11 20.37 7.64
N ARG A 147 -1.84 19.79 8.82
CA ARG A 147 -0.50 19.30 9.15
C ARG A 147 -0.08 18.14 8.26
N SER A 148 -0.99 17.20 8.00
CA SER A 148 -0.76 16.09 7.10
C SER A 148 -0.46 16.58 5.68
N MET A 149 -1.19 17.58 5.21
CA MET A 149 -0.98 18.18 3.89
C MET A 149 0.40 18.85 3.80
N LEU A 150 0.80 19.60 4.83
CA LEU A 150 2.14 20.19 4.89
C LEU A 150 3.25 19.12 4.85
N ILE A 151 3.10 18.04 5.63
CA ILE A 151 4.06 16.93 5.65
C ILE A 151 4.12 16.25 4.28
N SER A 152 2.97 15.95 3.66
CA SER A 152 2.91 15.36 2.32
C SER A 152 3.58 16.26 1.29
N THR A 153 3.30 17.56 1.28
CA THR A 153 3.89 18.50 0.32
C THR A 153 5.39 18.65 0.54
N ALA A 154 5.84 18.80 1.79
CA ALA A 154 7.27 18.89 2.11
C ALA A 154 8.02 17.61 1.71
N PHE A 155 7.43 16.44 1.99
CA PHE A 155 7.99 15.16 1.60
C PHE A 155 8.02 14.98 0.07
N GLY A 156 6.96 15.40 -0.63
CA GLY A 156 6.90 15.37 -2.09
C GLY A 156 7.96 16.25 -2.74
N LEU A 157 8.17 17.47 -2.23
CA LEU A 157 9.23 18.37 -2.71
C LEU A 157 10.63 17.80 -2.44
N LEU A 158 10.83 17.22 -1.25
CA LEU A 158 12.09 16.56 -0.91
C LEU A 158 12.37 15.38 -1.85
N MET A 159 11.37 14.54 -2.11
CA MET A 159 11.50 13.41 -3.03
C MET A 159 11.73 13.87 -4.46
N LEU A 160 11.03 14.90 -4.95
CA LEU A 160 11.30 15.47 -6.27
C LEU A 160 12.76 15.92 -6.41
N GLY A 161 13.32 16.56 -5.37
CA GLY A 161 14.74 16.88 -5.31
C GLY A 161 15.63 15.65 -5.37
N VAL A 162 15.38 14.64 -4.53
CA VAL A 162 16.18 13.39 -4.50
C VAL A 162 16.14 12.67 -5.85
N PHE A 163 14.98 12.57 -6.49
CA PHE A 163 14.82 11.91 -7.78
C PHE A 163 15.46 12.69 -8.92
N ALA A 164 15.48 14.03 -8.89
CA ALA A 164 16.20 14.82 -9.88
C ALA A 164 17.70 14.48 -9.95
N PHE A 165 18.32 14.13 -8.81
CA PHE A 165 19.75 13.78 -8.74
C PHE A 165 20.01 12.27 -8.79
N THR A 166 19.04 11.44 -8.41
CA THR A 166 19.24 10.00 -8.18
C THR A 166 18.42 9.10 -9.11
N SER A 167 17.58 9.65 -9.99
CA SER A 167 16.73 8.88 -10.91
C SER A 167 17.51 7.84 -11.71
N ARG A 168 18.70 8.22 -12.22
CA ARG A 168 19.60 7.34 -12.97
C ARG A 168 20.12 6.16 -12.14
N TYR A 169 20.44 6.38 -10.86
CA TYR A 169 20.90 5.34 -9.93
C TYR A 169 19.76 4.42 -9.44
N ILE A 170 18.57 4.98 -9.21
CA ILE A 170 17.40 4.22 -8.78
C ILE A 170 16.96 3.26 -9.89
N VAL A 171 16.87 3.75 -11.14
CA VAL A 171 16.54 2.90 -12.28
C VAL A 171 17.68 1.91 -12.57
N GLY A 172 18.93 2.34 -12.44
CA GLY A 172 20.12 1.49 -12.58
C GLY A 172 20.20 0.32 -11.57
N PHE A 173 19.53 0.43 -10.41
CA PHE A 173 19.44 -0.66 -9.44
C PHE A 173 18.50 -1.78 -9.91
N PHE A 174 17.53 -1.46 -10.77
CA PHE A 174 16.55 -2.41 -11.28
C PHE A 174 16.84 -2.86 -12.72
N VAL A 175 17.58 -2.08 -13.50
CA VAL A 175 17.91 -2.40 -14.90
C VAL A 175 19.33 -1.96 -15.25
N THR A 176 20.04 -2.79 -16.01
CA THR A 176 21.43 -2.56 -16.44
C THR A 176 21.56 -1.91 -17.82
N GLU A 177 20.50 -1.84 -18.61
CA GLU A 177 20.55 -1.27 -19.96
C GLU A 177 20.46 0.26 -19.96
N GLU A 178 21.44 0.91 -20.59
CA GLU A 178 21.61 2.37 -20.55
C GLU A 178 20.44 3.13 -21.20
N GLN A 179 19.85 2.58 -22.27
CA GLN A 179 18.66 3.16 -22.90
C GLN A 179 17.41 3.09 -22.00
N VAL A 180 17.29 2.02 -21.20
CA VAL A 180 16.20 1.84 -20.23
C VAL A 180 16.34 2.85 -19.08
N ILE A 181 17.58 3.08 -18.65
CA ILE A 181 17.90 4.02 -17.59
C ILE A 181 17.55 5.46 -17.99
N ASP A 182 17.86 5.88 -19.21
CA ASP A 182 17.58 7.24 -19.67
C ASP A 182 16.08 7.51 -19.86
N ILE A 183 15.31 6.53 -20.35
CA ILE A 183 13.86 6.63 -20.47
C ILE A 183 13.20 6.60 -19.09
N GLY A 184 13.63 5.70 -18.21
CA GLY A 184 13.12 5.59 -16.84
C GLY A 184 13.41 6.82 -16.00
N ALA A 185 14.59 7.43 -16.15
CA ALA A 185 14.96 8.65 -15.44
C ALA A 185 14.11 9.85 -15.86
N LYS A 186 13.74 9.95 -17.14
CA LYS A 186 12.80 10.96 -17.63
C LYS A 186 11.36 10.70 -17.18
N ALA A 187 10.96 9.43 -17.04
CA ALA A 187 9.62 9.08 -16.57
C ALA A 187 9.42 9.30 -15.06
N LEU A 188 10.51 9.38 -14.28
CA LEU A 188 10.50 9.63 -12.84
C LEU A 188 10.45 11.13 -12.46
N LEU A 189 10.67 12.02 -13.42
CA LEU A 189 10.67 13.48 -13.26
C LEU A 189 9.41 14.10 -13.89
#